data_AF-A0A521PIW1-F1
#
_entry.id   AF-A0A521PIW1-F1
#
_cell.length_a   1.000
_cell.length_b   1.000
_cell.length_c   1.000
_cell.angle_alpha   90.00
_cell.angle_beta   90.00
_cell.angle_gamma   90.00
#
_symmetry.space_group_name_H-M   'P 1'
#
loop_
_entity.id
_entity.type
_entity.pdbx_description
1 polymer ?
#
loop_
_entity_poly.entity_id
_entity_poly.type
_entity_poly.pdbx_seq_one_letter_code
_entity_poly.pdbx_strand_id
1 'polypeptide(L)'
;MSLITGLLYAALAAYLGGWYLGHWHGNFSLLLFILTVVTLAYWLAEKFKFRPDREAAAAQLVEQDQARRVSLATQGIGDVDGNIGIARDRLLM
;
A
#
# COMPACT_ATOMS: atom_id res chain seq x y z
N MET A 1 -8.51 -1.16 3.01
CA MET A 1 -8.91 -1.99 1.86
C MET A 1 -10.43 -2.11 1.74
N SER A 2 -11.15 -2.51 2.79
CA SER A 2 -12.61 -2.75 2.76
C SER A 2 -13.47 -1.56 2.29
N LEU A 3 -13.16 -0.32 2.70
CA LEU A 3 -13.94 0.86 2.31
C LEU A 3 -13.90 1.10 0.79
N ILE A 4 -12.71 1.08 0.20
CA ILE A 4 -12.51 1.32 -1.24
C ILE A 4 -13.19 0.21 -2.05
N THR A 5 -13.01 -1.04 -1.64
CA THR A 5 -13.67 -2.19 -2.25
C THR A 5 -15.20 -2.07 -2.19
N GLY A 6 -15.76 -1.68 -1.04
CA GLY A 6 -17.20 -1.46 -0.89
C GLY A 6 -17.73 -0.34 -1.78
N LEU A 7 -16.99 0.76 -1.92
CA LEU A 7 -17.36 1.89 -2.76
C LEU A 7 -17.33 1.52 -4.26
N LEU A 8 -16.35 0.72 -4.68
CA LEU A 8 -16.28 0.17 -6.04
C LEU A 8 -17.44 -0.78 -6.34
N TYR A 9 -17.79 -1.67 -5.40
CA TYR A 9 -18.94 -2.55 -5.57
C TYR A 9 -20.26 -1.78 -5.59
N ALA A 10 -20.41 -0.73 -4.79
CA ALA A 10 -21.59 0.13 -4.82
C ALA A 10 -21.72 0.86 -6.17
N ALA A 11 -20.63 1.39 -6.70
CA ALA A 11 -20.61 2.02 -8.03
C ALA A 11 -20.94 1.01 -9.14
N LEU A 12 -20.38 -0.19 -9.06
CA LEU A 12 -20.66 -1.28 -9.99
C LEU A 12 -22.15 -1.69 -9.95
N ALA A 13 -22.70 -1.87 -8.74
CA ALA A 13 -24.10 -2.21 -8.53
C ALA A 13 -25.05 -1.12 -9.04
N ALA A 14 -24.72 0.16 -8.85
CA ALA A 14 -25.50 1.28 -9.37
C ALA A 14 -25.53 1.30 -10.91
N TYR A 15 -24.38 1.06 -11.56
CA TYR A 15 -24.28 0.98 -13.01
C TYR A 15 -25.10 -0.18 -13.58
N LEU A 16 -24.90 -1.40 -13.04
CA LEU A 16 -25.65 -2.60 -13.41
C LEU A 16 -27.16 -2.46 -13.15
N GLY A 17 -27.53 -1.87 -12.02
CA GLY A 17 -28.91 -1.61 -11.64
C GLY A 17 -29.60 -0.71 -12.65
N GLY A 18 -29.03 0.47 -12.95
CA GLY A 18 -29.65 1.35 -13.93
C GLY A 18 -29.67 0.77 -15.36
N TRP A 19 -28.73 -0.12 -15.71
CA TRP A 19 -28.77 -0.84 -17.00
C TRP A 19 -29.91 -1.85 -17.03
N TYR A 20 -30.06 -2.66 -15.96
CA TYR A 20 -31.12 -3.67 -15.85
C TYR A 20 -32.52 -3.04 -15.82
N LEU A 21 -32.68 -1.88 -15.18
CA LEU A 21 -33.93 -1.11 -15.18
C LEU A 21 -34.18 -0.33 -16.48
N GLY A 22 -33.24 -0.36 -17.44
CA GLY A 22 -33.38 0.34 -18.74
C GLY A 22 -33.18 1.86 -18.69
N HIS A 23 -32.61 2.40 -17.61
CA HIS A 23 -32.33 3.83 -17.47
C HIS A 23 -31.19 4.33 -18.36
N TRP A 24 -30.27 3.45 -18.76
CA TRP A 24 -29.20 3.78 -19.71
C TRP A 24 -28.93 2.64 -20.69
N HIS A 25 -28.66 2.99 -21.96
CA HIS A 25 -28.17 2.04 -22.97
C HIS A 25 -26.76 1.59 -22.58
N GLY A 26 -26.55 0.27 -22.47
CA GLY A 26 -25.30 -0.30 -21.96
C GLY A 26 -24.08 0.16 -22.75
N ASN A 27 -23.20 0.94 -22.12
CA ASN A 27 -21.96 1.40 -22.71
C ASN A 27 -20.78 0.65 -22.08
N PHE A 28 -20.42 -0.48 -22.68
CA PHE A 28 -19.34 -1.32 -22.19
C PHE A 28 -17.98 -0.59 -22.16
N SER A 29 -17.73 0.30 -23.12
CA SER A 29 -16.51 1.11 -23.18
C SER A 29 -16.40 2.05 -21.97
N LEU A 30 -17.50 2.65 -21.52
CA LEU A 30 -17.52 3.50 -20.32
C LEU A 30 -17.17 2.68 -19.06
N LEU A 31 -17.73 1.47 -18.94
CA LEU A 31 -17.43 0.57 -17.82
C LEU A 31 -15.94 0.20 -17.81
N LEU A 32 -15.37 -0.17 -18.95
CA LEU A 32 -13.95 -0.49 -19.06
C LEU A 32 -13.06 0.73 -18.77
N PHE A 33 -13.46 1.91 -19.25
CA PHE A 33 -12.74 3.15 -18.98
C PHE A 33 -12.68 3.44 -17.47
N ILE A 34 -13.81 3.35 -16.77
CA ILE A 34 -13.88 3.55 -15.32
C ILE A 34 -13.00 2.52 -14.59
N LEU A 35 -13.10 1.23 -14.95
CA LEU A 35 -12.24 0.18 -14.38
C LEU A 35 -10.74 0.49 -14.58
N THR A 36 -10.36 0.99 -15.75
CA THR A 36 -8.98 1.35 -16.06
C THR A 36 -8.51 2.54 -15.24
N VAL A 37 -9.34 3.59 -15.12
CA VAL A 37 -9.05 4.78 -14.30
C VAL A 37 -8.91 4.41 -12.82
N VAL A 38 -9.80 3.57 -12.29
CA VAL A 38 -9.71 3.07 -10.91
C VAL A 38 -8.41 2.29 -10.68
N THR A 39 -8.06 1.41 -11.62
CA THR A 39 -6.82 0.62 -11.54
C THR A 39 -5.59 1.52 -11.56
N LEU A 40 -5.59 2.53 -12.44
CA LEU A 40 -4.52 3.54 -12.51
C LEU A 40 -4.43 4.35 -11.21
N ALA A 41 -5.55 4.79 -10.65
CA ALA A 41 -5.58 5.54 -9.40
C ALA A 41 -5.03 4.72 -8.22
N TYR A 42 -5.38 3.43 -8.15
CA TYR A 42 -4.80 2.52 -7.16
C TYR A 42 -3.29 2.39 -7.33
N TRP A 43 -2.81 2.23 -8.57
CA TRP A 43 -1.38 2.18 -8.85
C TRP A 43 -0.65 3.46 -8.46
N LEU A 44 -1.24 4.64 -8.72
CA LEU A 44 -0.68 5.92 -8.27
C LEU A 44 -0.62 5.99 -6.74
N ALA A 45 -1.69 5.60 -6.05
CA ALA A 45 -1.72 5.59 -4.58
C ALA A 45 -0.62 4.68 -4.01
N GLU A 46 -0.41 3.50 -4.60
CA GLU A 46 0.70 2.60 -4.27
C GLU A 46 2.07 3.24 -4.46
N LYS A 47 2.29 3.85 -5.62
CA LYS A 47 3.58 4.43 -5.98
C LYS A 47 3.96 5.65 -5.14
N PHE A 48 2.98 6.50 -4.79
CA PHE A 48 3.26 7.79 -4.15
C PHE A 48 3.09 7.80 -2.63
N LYS A 49 2.32 6.86 -2.07
CA LYS A 49 2.08 6.81 -0.62
C LYS A 49 2.67 5.55 -0.01
N PHE A 50 2.22 4.38 -0.46
CA PHE A 50 2.55 3.13 0.22
C PHE A 50 4.01 2.68 0.04
N ARG A 51 4.61 2.87 -1.15
CA ARG A 51 6.02 2.55 -1.36
C ARG A 51 6.99 3.44 -0.57
N PRO A 52 6.92 4.79 -0.65
CA PRO A 52 7.85 5.63 0.11
C PRO A 52 7.70 5.48 1.63
N ASP A 53 6.47 5.26 2.13
CA ASP A 53 6.24 5.01 3.56
C ASP A 53 6.96 3.73 4.04
N ARG A 54 6.95 2.65 3.24
CA ARG A 54 7.67 1.40 3.54
C ARG A 54 9.19 1.56 3.50
N GLU A 55 9.70 2.27 2.51
CA GLU A 55 11.13 2.58 2.39
C GLU A 55 11.60 3.44 3.58
N ALA A 56 10.81 4.44 3.98
CA ALA A 56 11.11 5.28 5.14
C ALA A 56 11.10 4.48 6.45
N ALA A 57 10.12 3.60 6.66
CA ALA A 57 10.06 2.74 7.85
C ALA A 57 11.27 1.79 7.94
N ALA A 58 11.68 1.21 6.81
CA ALA A 58 12.87 0.37 6.73
C ALA A 58 14.16 1.16 7.03
N ALA A 59 14.27 2.40 6.53
CA ALA A 59 15.41 3.27 6.81
C ALA A 59 15.48 3.66 8.29
N GLN A 60 14.35 4.02 8.91
CA GLN A 60 14.27 4.33 10.34
C GLN A 60 14.68 3.15 11.22
N LEU A 61 14.28 1.93 10.86
CA LEU A 61 14.67 0.72 11.59
C LEU A 61 16.20 0.53 11.59
N VAL A 62 16.84 0.76 10.44
CA VAL A 62 18.31 0.66 10.30
C VAL A 62 19.01 1.74 11.13
N GLU A 63 18.51 2.97 11.09
CA GLU A 63 19.08 4.09 11.87
C GLU A 63 18.98 3.84 13.38
N GLN A 64 17.81 3.39 13.86
CA GLN A 64 17.60 3.05 15.27
C GLN A 64 18.52 1.93 15.75
N ASP A 65 18.76 0.92 14.91
CA ASP A 65 19.68 -0.16 15.24
C ASP A 65 21.14 0.31 15.30
N GLN A 66 21.57 1.13 14.35
CA GLN A 66 22.91 1.73 14.37
C GLN A 66 23.12 2.57 15.63
N ALA A 67 22.17 3.43 15.98
CA ALA A 67 22.23 4.23 17.21
C ALA A 67 22.32 3.35 18.46
N ARG A 68 21.54 2.26 18.51
CA ARG A 68 21.58 1.29 19.60
C ARG A 68 22.95 0.61 19.70
N ARG A 69 23.52 0.14 18.58
CA ARG A 69 24.86 -0.49 18.55
C ARG A 69 25.95 0.46 19.04
N VAL A 70 25.91 1.74 18.63
CA VAL A 70 26.85 2.77 19.12
C VAL A 70 26.71 2.96 20.63
N SER A 71 25.48 3.03 21.14
CA SER A 71 25.23 3.18 22.59
C SER A 71 25.71 1.98 23.40
N LEU A 72 25.58 0.76 22.86
CA LEU A 72 26.01 -0.49 23.50
C LEU A 72 27.53 -0.66 23.44
N ALA A 73 28.17 -0.26 22.33
CA ALA A 73 29.62 -0.22 22.21
C ALA A 73 30.25 0.73 23.24
N THR A 74 29.61 1.88 23.49
CA THR A 74 30.04 2.83 24.54
C THR A 74 29.95 2.22 25.94
N GLN A 75 29.06 1.25 26.15
CA GLN A 75 28.89 0.51 27.41
C GLN A 75 29.78 -0.74 27.49
N GLY A 76 30.66 -0.98 26.49
CA GLY A 76 31.53 -2.15 26.44
C GLY A 76 30.83 -3.44 25.99
N ILE A 77 29.60 -3.36 25.48
CA ILE A 77 28.85 -4.52 24.98
C ILE A 77 29.14 -4.66 23.48
N GLY A 78 29.99 -5.62 23.14
CA GLY A 78 30.56 -5.78 21.79
C GLY A 78 29.69 -6.55 20.80
N ASP A 79 28.77 -7.40 21.26
CA ASP A 79 28.00 -8.26 20.36
C ASP A 79 26.51 -8.23 20.66
N VAL A 80 25.75 -7.91 19.61
CA VAL A 80 24.28 -7.85 19.64
C VAL A 80 23.82 -8.71 18.48
N ASP A 81 23.46 -9.96 18.78
CA ASP A 81 22.94 -10.99 17.86
C ASP A 81 21.53 -10.65 17.31
N GLY A 82 21.27 -9.39 16.99
CA GLY A 82 20.06 -8.96 16.31
C GLY A 82 20.23 -9.06 14.80
N ASN A 83 19.48 -9.95 14.14
CA ASN A 83 19.36 -9.97 12.68
C ASN A 83 18.27 -8.99 12.22
N ILE A 84 18.64 -7.71 12.06
CA ILE A 84 17.73 -6.65 11.59
C ILE A 84 17.40 -6.81 10.11
N GLY A 85 18.17 -7.60 9.34
CA GLY A 85 17.89 -7.88 7.93
C GLY A 85 16.49 -8.46 7.73
N ILE A 86 16.11 -9.42 8.57
CA ILE A 86 14.77 -10.05 8.52
C ILE A 86 13.66 -9.04 8.86
N ALA A 87 13.91 -8.16 9.84
CA ALA A 87 12.94 -7.15 10.26
C ALA A 87 12.78 -6.04 9.20
N ARG A 88 13.88 -5.62 8.56
CA ARG A 88 13.88 -4.66 7.44
C ARG A 88 13.16 -5.22 6.24
N ASP A 89 13.46 -6.46 5.85
CA ASP A 89 12.86 -7.08 4.67
C ASP A 89 11.35 -7.31 4.87
N ARG A 90 10.89 -7.59 6.11
CA ARG A 90 9.46 -7.61 6.44
C ARG A 90 8.76 -6.26 6.29
N LEU A 91 9.48 -5.14 6.44
CA LEU A 91 8.90 -3.80 6.25
C LEU A 91 8.84 -3.40 4.77
N LEU A 92 9.65 -4.04 3.93
CA LEU A 92 9.72 -3.77 2.48
C LEU A 92 8.76 -4.66 1.66
N MET A 93 8.36 -5.82 2.20
CA MET A 93 7.30 -6.68 1.62
C MET A 93 5.93 -6.00 1.70
#